data_AF-A0A2B4SUM0-F1
#
_entry.id   AF-A0A2B4SUM0-F1
#
_cell.length_a   1.000
_cell.length_b   1.000
_cell.length_c   1.000
_cell.angle_alpha   90.00
_cell.angle_beta   90.00
_cell.angle_gamma   90.00
#
_symmetry.space_group_name_H-M   'P 1'
#
loop_
_entity.id
_entity.type
_entity.pdbx_description
1 polymer ?
#
loop_
_entity_poly.entity_id
_entity_poly.type
_entity_poly.pdbx_seq_one_letter_code
_entity_poly.pdbx_strand_id
1 'polypeptide(L)'
;MELENSASQDAAVREKIANLPAEVQDVSLLEKIEDKETGDRLSKIVDEACFLLADYNGRLAAELEDRTAISKMLAAFIQLQKDKLAESEKKLEEYKAKQEKVQLVRQELKSHLENLPDLTKLPDPAGGLAPLPSAGDLFASGSKS
;
A
#
# COMPACT_ATOMS: atom_id res chain seq x y z
N MET A 1 11.26 13.00 9.91
CA MET A 1 10.24 14.04 9.62
C MET A 1 11.00 15.36 9.71
N GLU A 2 11.67 15.74 8.60
CA GLU A 2 12.71 16.79 8.58
C GLU A 2 12.22 18.13 7.99
N LEU A 3 10.99 18.19 7.46
CA LEU A 3 10.46 19.40 6.83
C LEU A 3 9.89 20.45 7.80
N GLU A 4 9.64 20.11 9.07
CA GLU A 4 9.08 21.05 10.05
C GLU A 4 10.06 22.15 10.51
N ASN A 5 11.35 22.00 10.19
CA ASN A 5 12.39 23.00 10.49
C ASN A 5 13.04 23.58 9.22
N SER A 6 12.30 23.58 8.10
CA SER A 6 12.86 23.95 6.81
C SER A 6 13.03 25.47 6.65
N ALA A 7 13.97 25.90 5.79
CA ALA A 7 14.20 27.32 5.51
C ALA A 7 12.93 28.03 5.05
N SER A 8 12.11 27.34 4.25
CA SER A 8 10.83 27.88 3.76
C SER A 8 9.80 28.11 4.86
N GLN A 9 9.91 27.44 6.00
CA GLN A 9 9.00 27.63 7.14
C GLN A 9 9.50 28.72 8.11
N ASP A 10 10.76 29.15 7.97
CA ASP A 10 11.35 30.23 8.76
C ASP A 10 10.80 31.60 8.35
N ALA A 11 9.59 31.91 8.82
CA ALA A 11 8.91 33.16 8.53
C ALA A 11 9.69 34.38 9.04
N ALA A 12 10.37 34.26 10.18
CA ALA A 12 11.12 35.35 10.78
C ALA A 12 12.32 35.75 9.92
N VAL A 13 13.09 34.79 9.39
CA VAL A 13 14.20 35.10 8.47
C VAL A 13 13.68 35.68 7.15
N ARG A 14 12.59 35.15 6.60
CA ARG A 14 11.99 35.68 5.36
C ARG A 14 11.50 37.13 5.54
N GLU A 15 10.89 37.44 6.68
CA GLU A 15 10.47 38.81 7.00
C GLU A 15 11.67 39.76 7.10
N LYS A 16 12.77 39.33 7.75
CA LYS A 16 14.01 40.13 7.81
C LYS A 16 14.59 40.39 6.42
N ILE A 17 14.62 39.38 5.54
CA ILE A 17 15.08 39.53 4.16
C ILE A 17 14.17 40.51 3.39
N ALA A 18 12.85 40.38 3.53
CA ALA A 18 11.89 41.25 2.86
C ALA A 18 11.97 42.71 3.31
N ASN A 19 12.38 42.95 4.56
CA ASN A 19 12.55 44.28 5.14
C ASN A 19 13.96 44.87 4.94
N LEU A 20 14.83 44.22 4.15
CA LEU A 20 16.14 44.78 3.82
C LEU A 20 15.96 46.10 3.03
N PRO A 21 16.72 47.16 3.38
CA PRO A 21 16.60 48.45 2.71
C PRO A 21 16.99 48.39 1.23
N ALA A 22 16.40 49.24 0.39
CA ALA A 22 16.68 49.20 -1.05
C ALA A 22 18.15 49.52 -1.37
N GLU A 23 18.79 50.32 -0.53
CA GLU A 23 20.18 50.72 -0.61
C GLU A 23 21.17 49.55 -0.52
N VAL A 24 20.77 48.39 0.04
CA VAL A 24 21.64 47.20 0.07
C VAL A 24 21.62 46.39 -1.23
N GLN A 25 20.71 46.69 -2.15
CA GLN A 25 20.54 45.94 -3.41
C GLN A 25 20.60 46.83 -4.66
N ASP A 26 20.32 48.13 -4.56
CA ASP A 26 20.36 49.08 -5.68
C ASP A 26 21.58 50.01 -5.58
N VAL A 27 22.58 49.73 -6.41
CA VAL A 27 23.83 50.50 -6.51
C VAL A 27 23.58 51.96 -6.91
N SER A 28 22.49 52.26 -7.62
CA SER A 28 22.15 53.62 -8.05
C SER A 28 21.84 54.54 -6.88
N LEU A 29 21.49 53.97 -5.72
CA LEU A 29 21.19 54.73 -4.50
C LEU A 29 22.45 55.18 -3.76
N LEU A 30 23.64 54.68 -4.11
CA LEU A 30 24.89 55.08 -3.48
C LEU A 30 25.23 56.56 -3.71
N GLU A 31 24.76 57.15 -4.81
CA GLU A 31 24.93 58.59 -5.10
C GLU A 31 24.29 59.50 -4.05
N LYS A 32 23.34 58.98 -3.26
CA LYS A 32 22.64 59.71 -2.19
C LYS A 32 23.39 59.71 -0.86
N ILE A 33 24.54 59.03 -0.78
CA ILE A 33 25.37 58.99 0.43
C ILE A 33 26.37 60.14 0.38
N GLU A 34 26.07 61.19 1.14
CA GLU A 34 26.85 62.44 1.12
C GLU A 34 27.91 62.48 2.23
N ASP A 35 27.83 61.59 3.22
CA ASP A 35 28.71 61.58 4.37
C ASP A 35 29.23 60.19 4.73
N LYS A 36 30.40 60.18 5.38
CA LYS A 36 31.11 58.95 5.76
C LYS A 36 30.34 58.14 6.80
N GLU A 37 29.63 58.77 7.73
CA GLU A 37 28.92 58.08 8.80
C GLU A 37 27.76 57.24 8.23
N THR A 38 27.00 57.82 7.30
CA THR A 38 25.94 57.12 6.55
C THR A 38 26.51 55.99 5.71
N GLY A 39 27.65 56.21 5.04
CA GLY A 39 28.35 55.16 4.28
C GLY A 39 28.81 53.99 5.15
N ASP A 40 29.44 54.28 6.29
CA ASP A 40 29.91 53.27 7.25
C ASP A 40 28.72 52.49 7.84
N ARG A 41 27.57 53.15 8.07
CA ARG A 41 26.33 52.49 8.50
C ARG A 41 25.77 51.57 7.42
N LEU A 42 25.68 52.02 6.17
CA LEU A 42 25.22 51.18 5.07
C LEU A 42 26.12 49.97 4.87
N SER A 43 27.45 50.14 4.94
CA SER A 43 28.41 49.04 4.81
C SER A 43 28.12 47.91 5.80
N LYS A 44 27.83 48.23 7.07
CA LYS A 44 27.47 47.22 8.08
C LYS A 44 26.17 46.49 7.73
N ILE A 45 25.16 47.21 7.25
CA ILE A 45 23.87 46.61 6.87
C ILE A 45 24.06 45.70 5.64
N VAL A 46 24.89 46.11 4.67
CA VAL A 46 25.25 45.27 3.50
C VAL A 46 25.94 43.99 3.96
N ASP A 47 26.93 44.07 4.85
CA ASP A 47 27.62 42.90 5.39
C ASP A 47 26.64 41.95 6.08
N GLU A 48 25.79 42.46 6.97
CA GLU A 48 24.75 41.69 7.66
C GLU A 48 23.76 41.03 6.68
N ALA A 49 23.33 41.77 5.66
CA ALA A 49 22.45 41.27 4.61
C ALA A 49 23.11 40.14 3.80
N CYS A 50 24.40 40.27 3.46
CA CYS A 50 25.17 39.25 2.77
C CYS A 50 25.24 37.95 3.59
N PHE A 51 25.54 38.04 4.89
CA PHE A 51 25.56 36.87 5.77
C PHE A 51 24.18 36.21 5.87
N LEU A 52 23.13 37.01 6.08
CA LEU A 52 21.75 36.53 6.18
C LEU A 52 21.31 35.78 4.91
N LEU A 53 21.57 36.37 3.74
CA LEU A 53 21.19 35.78 2.45
C LEU A 53 21.99 34.51 2.15
N ALA A 54 23.29 34.50 2.45
CA ALA A 54 24.13 33.33 2.24
C ALA A 54 23.66 32.13 3.10
N ASP A 55 23.39 32.35 4.39
CA ASP A 55 22.87 31.33 5.29
C ASP A 55 21.49 30.81 4.81
N TYR A 56 20.55 31.72 4.55
CA TYR A 56 19.21 31.35 4.09
C TYR A 56 19.23 30.56 2.78
N ASN A 57 20.03 31.00 1.80
CA ASN A 57 20.14 30.32 0.50
C ASN A 57 20.78 28.94 0.64
N GLY A 58 21.78 28.78 1.51
CA GLY A 58 22.37 27.48 1.82
C GLY A 58 21.35 26.52 2.41
N ARG A 59 20.59 26.98 3.41
CA ARG A 59 19.51 26.19 4.04
C ARG A 59 18.40 25.86 3.03
N LEU A 60 18.02 26.78 2.16
CA LEU A 60 16.99 26.57 1.14
C LEU A 60 17.43 25.57 0.07
N ALA A 61 18.70 25.63 -0.35
CA ALA A 61 19.25 24.66 -1.31
C ALA A 61 19.21 23.23 -0.75
N ALA A 62 19.63 23.04 0.51
CA ALA A 62 19.52 21.75 1.20
C ALA A 62 18.07 21.25 1.27
N GLU A 63 17.13 22.13 1.64
CA GLU A 63 15.70 21.79 1.67
C GLU A 63 15.19 21.32 0.29
N LEU A 64 15.60 21.97 -0.81
CA LEU A 64 15.17 21.60 -2.15
C LEU A 64 15.72 20.23 -2.57
N GLU A 65 16.95 19.90 -2.16
CA GLU A 65 17.53 18.58 -2.37
C GLU A 65 16.76 17.50 -1.61
N ASP A 66 16.45 17.74 -0.33
CA ASP A 66 15.65 16.83 0.50
C ASP A 66 14.25 16.61 -0.10
N ARG A 67 13.58 17.69 -0.52
CA ARG A 67 12.26 17.61 -1.20
C ARG A 67 12.34 16.80 -2.49
N THR A 68 13.41 16.93 -3.25
CA THR A 68 13.64 16.15 -4.47
C THR A 68 13.80 14.67 -4.14
N ALA A 69 14.58 14.33 -3.11
CA ALA A 69 14.77 12.96 -2.65
C ALA A 69 13.45 12.34 -2.16
N ILE A 70 12.69 13.06 -1.34
CA ILE A 70 11.38 12.62 -0.84
C ILE A 70 10.40 12.41 -1.99
N SER A 71 10.37 13.30 -2.99
CA SER A 71 9.50 13.16 -4.16
C SER A 71 9.77 11.88 -4.94
N LYS A 72 11.05 11.52 -5.12
CA LYS A 72 11.46 10.26 -5.74
C LYS A 72 11.04 9.05 -4.90
N MET A 73 11.23 9.12 -3.58
CA MET A 73 10.83 8.06 -2.65
C MET A 73 9.31 7.83 -2.68
N LEU A 74 8.52 8.91 -2.68
CA LEU A 74 7.07 8.84 -2.78
C LEU A 74 6.61 8.22 -4.11
N ALA A 75 7.22 8.60 -5.23
CA ALA A 75 6.92 8.00 -6.53
C ALA A 75 7.19 6.48 -6.54
N ALA A 76 8.35 6.06 -6.02
CA ALA A 76 8.70 4.65 -5.89
C ALA A 76 7.73 3.91 -4.96
N PHE A 77 7.36 4.51 -3.83
CA PHE A 77 6.42 3.94 -2.88
C PHE A 77 5.02 3.76 -3.48
N ILE A 78 4.52 4.76 -4.23
CA ILE A 78 3.24 4.66 -4.93
C ILE A 78 3.27 3.51 -5.93
N GLN A 79 4.36 3.35 -6.69
CA GLN A 79 4.48 2.25 -7.63
C GLN A 79 4.45 0.89 -6.92
N LEU A 80 5.23 0.75 -5.84
CA LEU A 80 5.22 -0.46 -5.01
C LEU A 80 3.83 -0.79 -4.47
N GLN A 81 3.06 0.22 -4.04
CA GLN A 81 1.70 0.01 -3.54
C GLN A 81 0.72 -0.42 -4.62
N LYS A 82 0.87 0.09 -5.85
CA LYS A 82 0.08 -0.39 -7.00
C LYS A 82 0.37 -1.85 -7.31
N ASP A 83 1.64 -2.24 -7.29
CA ASP A 83 2.05 -3.63 -7.58
C ASP A 83 1.51 -4.58 -6.49
N LYS A 84 1.62 -4.19 -5.21
CA LYS A 84 1.03 -4.95 -4.09
C LYS A 84 -0.48 -5.05 -4.16
N LEU A 85 -1.16 -3.98 -4.59
CA LEU A 85 -2.61 -4.00 -4.76
C LEU A 85 -3.01 -5.03 -5.82
N ALA A 86 -2.35 -5.01 -6.98
CA ALA A 86 -2.61 -5.95 -8.06
C ALA A 86 -2.35 -7.42 -7.64
N GLU A 87 -1.28 -7.67 -6.89
CA GLU A 87 -1.01 -9.00 -6.33
C GLU A 87 -2.11 -9.45 -5.36
N SER A 88 -2.54 -8.57 -4.47
CA SER A 88 -3.60 -8.84 -3.49
C SER A 88 -4.94 -9.13 -4.18
N GLU A 89 -5.29 -8.36 -5.20
CA GLU A 89 -6.50 -8.56 -6.01
C GLU A 89 -6.48 -9.91 -6.73
N LYS A 90 -5.35 -10.28 -7.35
CA LYS A 90 -5.19 -11.59 -7.98
C LYS A 90 -5.36 -12.72 -6.97
N LYS A 91 -4.71 -12.59 -5.81
CA LYS A 91 -4.79 -13.59 -4.73
C LYS A 91 -6.20 -13.73 -4.17
N LEU A 92 -6.93 -12.64 -4.07
CA LEU A 92 -8.34 -12.66 -3.68
C LEU A 92 -9.18 -13.47 -4.67
N GLU A 93 -8.95 -13.30 -5.96
CA GLU A 93 -9.68 -14.04 -7.00
C GLU A 93 -9.37 -15.55 -6.96
N GLU A 94 -8.11 -15.92 -6.72
CA GLU A 94 -7.72 -17.32 -6.49
C GLU A 94 -8.46 -17.93 -5.29
N TYR A 95 -8.62 -17.17 -4.19
CA TYR A 95 -9.36 -17.64 -3.02
C TYR A 95 -10.85 -17.79 -3.27
N LYS A 96 -11.48 -16.90 -4.04
CA LYS A 96 -12.88 -17.05 -4.45
C LYS A 96 -13.09 -18.30 -5.29
N ALA A 97 -12.24 -18.54 -6.28
CA ALA A 97 -12.32 -19.75 -7.10
C ALA A 97 -12.12 -21.03 -6.26
N LYS A 98 -11.23 -20.99 -5.25
CA LYS A 98 -11.08 -22.10 -4.30
C LYS A 98 -12.32 -22.29 -3.43
N GLN A 99 -12.94 -21.21 -2.99
CA GLN A 99 -14.18 -21.25 -2.21
C GLN A 99 -15.33 -21.90 -2.99
N GLU A 100 -15.50 -21.55 -4.27
CA GLU A 100 -16.52 -22.16 -5.14
C GLU A 100 -16.32 -23.68 -5.26
N LYS A 101 -15.08 -24.13 -5.49
CA LYS A 101 -14.76 -25.58 -5.54
C LYS A 101 -15.11 -26.29 -4.23
N VAL A 102 -14.79 -25.68 -3.09
CA VAL A 102 -15.13 -26.24 -1.77
C VAL A 102 -16.64 -26.31 -1.58
N GLN A 103 -17.38 -25.29 -2.04
CA GLN A 103 -18.85 -25.30 -1.97
C GLN A 103 -19.47 -26.39 -2.84
N LEU A 104 -18.95 -26.62 -4.05
CA LEU A 104 -19.38 -27.70 -4.94
C LEU A 104 -19.19 -29.07 -4.25
N VAL A 105 -17.96 -29.36 -3.80
CA VAL A 105 -17.65 -30.63 -3.12
C VAL A 105 -18.53 -30.82 -1.89
N ARG A 106 -18.81 -29.76 -1.14
CA ARG A 106 -19.72 -29.82 0.02
C ARG A 106 -21.15 -30.20 -0.38
N GLN A 107 -21.67 -29.67 -1.48
CA GLN A 107 -23.00 -30.00 -1.99
C GLN A 107 -23.06 -31.44 -2.48
N GLU A 108 -22.06 -31.87 -3.27
CA GLU A 108 -21.95 -33.24 -3.76
C GLU A 108 -21.81 -34.25 -2.62
N LEU A 109 -20.97 -33.97 -1.63
CA LEU A 109 -20.81 -34.83 -0.46
C LEU A 109 -22.11 -34.97 0.34
N LYS A 110 -22.85 -33.88 0.51
CA LYS A 110 -24.16 -33.93 1.18
C LYS A 110 -25.14 -34.82 0.42
N SER A 111 -25.24 -34.64 -0.89
CA SER A 111 -26.09 -35.48 -1.74
C SER A 111 -25.64 -36.95 -1.73
N HIS A 112 -24.34 -37.20 -1.74
CA HIS A 112 -23.79 -38.55 -1.67
C HIS A 112 -24.16 -39.24 -0.36
N LEU A 113 -23.99 -38.55 0.78
CA LEU A 113 -24.37 -39.06 2.10
C LEU A 113 -25.87 -39.38 2.21
N GLU A 114 -26.74 -38.54 1.64
CA GLU A 114 -28.19 -38.76 1.63
C GLU A 114 -28.60 -39.98 0.77
N ASN A 115 -27.80 -40.34 -0.23
CA ASN A 115 -28.05 -41.46 -1.13
C ASN A 115 -27.34 -42.77 -0.71
N LEU A 116 -26.56 -42.75 0.37
CA LEU A 116 -25.92 -43.97 0.87
C LEU A 116 -26.96 -44.88 1.57
N PRO A 117 -26.91 -46.21 1.33
CA PRO A 117 -27.79 -47.13 2.01
C PRO A 117 -27.51 -47.12 3.51
N ASP A 118 -28.57 -46.99 4.29
CA ASP A 118 -28.50 -47.06 5.75
C ASP A 118 -28.17 -48.49 6.17
N LEU A 119 -26.91 -48.72 6.53
CA LEU A 119 -26.39 -50.03 6.91
C LEU A 119 -27.02 -50.54 8.22
N THR A 120 -27.70 -49.69 9.00
CA THR A 120 -28.45 -50.12 10.18
C THR A 120 -29.77 -50.83 9.83
N LYS A 121 -30.21 -50.72 8.57
CA LYS A 121 -31.40 -51.39 8.02
C LYS A 121 -31.05 -52.64 7.22
N LEU A 122 -29.76 -52.98 7.09
CA LEU A 122 -29.39 -54.27 6.55
C LEU A 122 -29.82 -55.36 7.54
N PRO A 123 -30.51 -56.41 7.09
CA PRO A 123 -30.71 -57.58 7.93
C PRO A 123 -29.33 -58.10 8.32
N ASP A 124 -29.16 -58.31 9.63
CA ASP A 124 -27.92 -58.79 10.24
C ASP A 124 -27.38 -59.99 9.44
N PRO A 125 -26.12 -59.99 8.94
CA PRO A 125 -25.54 -61.16 8.29
C PRO A 125 -25.39 -62.35 9.26
N ALA A 126 -25.59 -62.16 10.58
CA ALA A 126 -25.75 -63.26 11.54
C ALA A 126 -27.18 -63.84 11.57
N GLY A 127 -28.17 -63.18 10.95
CA GLY A 127 -29.58 -63.56 10.90
C GLY A 127 -29.98 -64.21 9.57
N GLY A 128 -29.25 -65.24 9.14
CA GLY A 128 -29.68 -66.25 8.17
C GLY A 128 -30.45 -65.76 6.94
N LEU A 129 -29.74 -65.39 5.88
CA LEU A 129 -30.34 -65.42 4.54
C LEU A 129 -30.85 -66.85 4.31
N ALA A 130 -32.14 -67.01 3.97
CA ALA A 130 -32.68 -68.30 3.59
C ALA A 130 -31.76 -68.90 2.50
N PRO A 131 -31.31 -70.16 2.66
CA PRO A 131 -30.37 -70.75 1.73
C PRO A 131 -30.93 -70.62 0.31
N LEU A 132 -30.08 -70.12 -0.60
CA LEU A 132 -30.46 -69.97 -2.00
C LEU A 132 -30.96 -71.33 -2.53
N PRO A 133 -32.04 -71.35 -3.34
CA PRO A 133 -32.54 -72.58 -3.93
C PRO A 133 -31.40 -73.31 -4.64
N SER A 134 -31.34 -74.62 -4.45
CA SER A 134 -30.30 -75.44 -5.07
C SER A 134 -30.48 -75.43 -6.58
N ALA A 135 -29.41 -75.65 -7.35
CA ALA A 135 -29.51 -75.81 -8.80
C ALA A 135 -30.57 -76.86 -9.19
N GLY A 136 -30.79 -77.88 -8.35
CA GLY A 136 -31.87 -78.87 -8.55
C GLY A 136 -33.30 -78.31 -8.46
N ASP A 137 -33.53 -77.27 -7.65
CA ASP A 137 -34.86 -76.64 -7.50
C ASP A 137 -35.25 -75.81 -8.73
N LEU A 138 -34.25 -75.30 -9.48
CA LEU A 138 -34.47 -74.50 -10.69
C LEU A 138 -34.89 -75.34 -11.91
N PHE A 139 -34.54 -76.64 -11.94
CA PHE A 139 -34.85 -77.53 -13.06
C PHE A 139 -36.04 -78.48 -12.80
N ALA A 140 -36.56 -78.55 -11.57
CA ALA A 140 -37.67 -79.46 -11.22
C ALA A 140 -39.06 -78.97 -11.69
N SER A 141 -39.21 -77.70 -12.06
CA SER A 141 -40.47 -77.13 -12.56
C SER A 141 -40.72 -77.36 -14.06
N GLY A 142 -39.78 -78.02 -14.77
CA GLY A 142 -39.88 -78.33 -16.20
C GLY A 142 -40.45 -79.71 -16.55
N SER A 143 -40.75 -80.56 -15.57
CA SER A 143 -41.21 -81.93 -15.80
C SER A 143 -42.58 -82.20 -15.21
N LYS A 144 -43.62 -81.69 -15.88
CA LYS A 144 -44.96 -82.29 -15.87
C LYS A 144 -45.52 -82.27 -17.30
N SER A 145 -45.43 -83.41 -17.96
CA SER A 145 -46.36 -83.82 -19.03
C SER A 145 -47.73 -84.10 -18.44
#